data_AF-A0A3S0B654-F1
#
_entry.id   AF-A0A3S0B654-F1
#
_cell.length_a   1.000
_cell.length_b   1.000
_cell.length_c   1.000
_cell.angle_alpha   90.00
_cell.angle_beta   90.00
_cell.angle_gamma   90.00
#
_symmetry.space_group_name_H-M   'P 1'
#
loop_
_entity.id
_entity.type
_entity.pdbx_description
1 polymer ?
#
loop_
_entity_poly.entity_id
_entity_poly.type
_entity_poly.pdbx_seq_one_letter_code
_entity_poly.pdbx_strand_id
1 'polypeptide(L)' 'MGEIHKVHWNDIEKITSGLEETYSDEKIPEDNLAYLQEMVLSLPEFEDHEIEVEESRLKQIVEHWIELRNENQ' A
#
# COMPACT_ATOMS: atom_id res chain seq x y z
N MET A 1 -14.78 -16.29 -14.23
CA MET A 1 -13.37 -15.97 -13.90
C MET A 1 -13.36 -14.49 -13.61
N GLY A 2 -13.16 -14.09 -12.36
CA GLY A 2 -13.05 -12.67 -12.03
C GLY A 2 -11.75 -12.13 -12.59
N GLU A 3 -11.78 -10.96 -13.22
CA GLU A 3 -10.57 -10.26 -13.60
C GLU A 3 -9.80 -9.91 -12.31
N ILE A 4 -8.61 -10.49 -12.13
CA ILE A 4 -7.67 -10.04 -11.09
C ILE A 4 -7.28 -8.61 -11.49
N HIS A 5 -7.73 -7.64 -10.72
CA HIS A 5 -7.44 -6.24 -10.98
C HIS A 5 -6.04 -5.96 -10.48
N LYS A 6 -5.08 -5.88 -11.41
CA LYS A 6 -3.70 -5.50 -11.11
C LYS A 6 -3.65 -4.18 -10.32
N VAL A 7 -2.71 -4.13 -9.37
CA VAL A 7 -2.44 -2.97 -8.52
C VAL A 7 -1.12 -2.34 -8.95
N HIS A 8 -1.16 -1.04 -9.18
CA HIS A 8 -0.03 -0.22 -9.62
C HIS A 8 0.28 0.88 -8.60
N TRP A 9 1.47 1.50 -8.67
CA TRP A 9 1.86 2.57 -7.72
C TRP A 9 0.87 3.74 -7.64
N ASN A 10 0.12 3.98 -8.72
CA ASN A 10 -0.88 5.04 -8.76
C ASN A 10 -2.21 4.68 -8.09
N ASP A 11 -2.46 3.39 -7.83
CA ASP A 11 -3.71 2.87 -7.27
C ASP A 11 -3.69 2.93 -5.73
N ILE A 12 -3.54 4.13 -5.15
CA ILE A 12 -3.36 4.33 -3.71
C ILE A 12 -4.45 3.61 -2.90
N GLU A 13 -5.73 3.78 -3.25
CA GLU A 13 -6.86 3.16 -2.53
C GLU A 13 -6.80 1.63 -2.52
N LYS A 14 -6.36 1.01 -3.63
CA LYS A 14 -6.20 -0.44 -3.71
C LYS A 14 -4.99 -0.91 -2.91
N ILE A 15 -3.89 -0.17 -2.97
CA ILE A 15 -2.68 -0.47 -2.20
C ILE A 15 -3.03 -0.46 -0.70
N THR A 16 -3.64 0.62 -0.19
CA THR A 16 -3.95 0.75 1.24
C THR A 16 -4.98 -0.27 1.70
N SER A 17 -5.98 -0.60 0.86
CA SER A 17 -6.92 -1.68 1.15
C SER A 17 -6.20 -3.03 1.28
N GLY A 18 -5.31 -3.35 0.33
CA GLY A 18 -4.51 -4.58 0.37
C GLY A 18 -3.55 -4.62 1.56
N LEU A 19 -2.94 -3.48 1.92
CA LEU A 19 -2.10 -3.35 3.10
C LEU A 19 -2.89 -3.56 4.38
N GLU A 20 -4.09 -2.98 4.52
CA GLU A 20 -4.93 -3.16 5.70
C GLU A 20 -5.44 -4.60 5.80
N GLU A 21 -5.87 -5.21 4.70
CA GLU A 21 -6.29 -6.61 4.68
C GLU A 21 -5.16 -7.58 5.06
N THR A 22 -3.92 -7.30 4.61
CA THR A 22 -2.76 -8.17 4.83
C THR A 22 -2.05 -7.92 6.16
N TYR A 23 -2.01 -6.66 6.61
CA TYR A 23 -1.19 -6.18 7.72
C TYR A 23 -1.98 -5.34 8.76
N SER A 24 -3.27 -5.61 8.93
CA SER A 24 -4.13 -4.93 9.93
C SER A 24 -3.58 -5.00 11.36
N ASP A 25 -2.93 -6.10 11.73
CA ASP A 25 -2.31 -6.30 13.05
C ASP A 25 -0.94 -5.61 13.21
N GLU A 26 -0.32 -5.16 12.12
CA GLU A 26 0.98 -4.46 12.15
C GLU A 26 0.80 -2.95 12.33
N LYS A 27 1.81 -2.29 12.92
CA LYS A 27 1.84 -0.82 12.98
C LYS A 27 2.19 -0.26 11.60
N ILE A 28 1.46 0.77 11.16
CA ILE A 28 1.78 1.54 9.95
C ILE A 28 3.21 2.13 10.08
N PRO A 29 4.11 1.91 9.11
CA PRO A 29 5.50 2.35 9.17
C PRO A 29 5.69 3.80 8.74
N GLU A 30 5.11 4.73 9.50
CA GLU A 30 5.07 6.18 9.22
C GLU A 30 6.46 6.80 8.93
N ASP A 31 7.48 6.37 9.68
CA ASP A 31 8.84 6.90 9.58
C ASP A 31 9.78 6.03 8.72
N ASN A 32 9.30 4.91 8.15
CA ASN A 32 10.12 3.95 7.40
C ASN A 32 9.51 3.62 6.04
N LEU A 33 9.65 4.55 5.10
CA LEU A 33 9.13 4.42 3.74
C LEU A 33 9.76 3.27 2.95
N ALA A 34 11.00 2.88 3.28
CA ALA A 34 11.63 1.71 2.65
C ALA A 34 10.90 0.42 3.04
N TYR A 35 10.55 0.27 4.32
CA TYR A 35 9.75 -0.88 4.77
C TYR A 35 8.34 -0.84 4.19
N LEU A 36 7.70 0.33 4.13
CA LEU A 36 6.41 0.47 3.42
C LEU A 36 6.52 -0.01 1.97
N GLN A 37 7.56 0.40 1.25
CA GLN A 37 7.76 -0.02 -0.13
C GLN A 37 7.90 -1.54 -0.24
N GLU A 38 8.64 -2.19 0.66
CA GLU A 38 8.74 -3.66 0.72
C GLU A 38 7.37 -4.32 0.97
N MET A 39 6.54 -3.74 1.85
CA MET A 39 5.19 -4.24 2.10
C MET A 39 4.30 -4.14 0.86
N VAL A 40 4.34 -3.01 0.14
CA VAL A 40 3.57 -2.81 -1.10
C VAL A 40 4.03 -3.78 -2.19
N LEU A 41 5.35 -3.95 -2.37
CA LEU A 41 5.93 -4.91 -3.30
C LEU A 41 5.61 -6.37 -2.97
N SER A 42 5.22 -6.65 -1.71
CA SER A 42 4.84 -7.99 -1.27
C SER A 42 3.36 -8.29 -1.45
N LEU A 43 2.55 -7.30 -1.86
CA LEU A 43 1.12 -7.52 -2.10
C LEU A 43 0.91 -8.45 -3.32
N PRO A 44 0.07 -9.49 -3.22
CA PRO A 44 -0.09 -10.49 -4.29
C PRO A 44 -0.55 -9.95 -5.65
N GLU A 45 -1.27 -8.83 -5.68
CA GLU A 45 -1.81 -8.21 -6.90
C GLU A 45 -0.95 -7.05 -7.41
N PHE A 46 0.17 -6.75 -6.75
CA PHE A 46 1.06 -5.66 -7.14
C PHE A 46 1.92 -6.02 -8.34
N GLU A 47 2.08 -5.11 -9.30
CA GLU A 47 2.73 -5.42 -10.58
C GLU A 47 3.91 -4.50 -10.93
N ASP A 48 3.99 -3.31 -10.35
CA ASP A 48 5.00 -2.29 -10.67
C ASP A 48 6.35 -2.50 -9.97
N HIS A 49 6.85 -3.74 -9.95
CA HIS A 49 8.08 -4.12 -9.21
C HIS A 49 9.36 -3.48 -9.75
N GLU A 50 9.41 -3.17 -11.05
CA GLU A 50 10.58 -2.57 -11.71
C GLU A 50 10.49 -1.04 -11.81
N ILE A 51 9.38 -0.44 -11.38
CA ILE A 51 9.17 1.01 -11.44
C ILE A 51 9.72 1.64 -10.18
N GLU A 52 10.64 2.59 -10.37
CA GLU A 52 11.11 3.46 -9.29
C GLU A 52 9.97 4.37 -8.84
N VAL A 53 9.60 4.27 -7.56
CA VAL A 53 8.53 5.06 -6.95
C VAL A 53 9.12 6.27 -6.23
N GLU A 54 8.49 7.42 -6.41
CA GLU A 54 8.89 8.63 -5.68
C GLU A 54 8.50 8.55 -4.20
N GLU A 55 9.33 9.11 -3.33
CA GLU A 55 9.06 9.24 -1.90
C GLU A 55 7.71 9.93 -1.62
N SER A 56 7.34 10.90 -2.47
CA SER A 56 6.05 11.60 -2.41
C SER A 56 4.85 10.65 -2.50
N ARG A 57 4.94 9.62 -3.35
CA ARG A 57 3.91 8.60 -3.51
C ARG A 57 3.83 7.68 -2.31
N LEU A 58 4.98 7.27 -1.76
CA LEU A 58 5.02 6.46 -0.55
C LEU A 58 4.37 7.20 0.62
N LYS A 59 4.61 8.51 0.76
CA LYS A 59 3.93 9.34 1.77
C LYS A 59 2.42 9.37 1.59
N GLN A 60 1.92 9.53 0.37
CA GLN A 60 0.49 9.48 0.08
C GLN A 60 -0.14 8.14 0.47
N ILE A 61 0.59 7.03 0.25
CA ILE A 61 0.14 5.70 0.66
C ILE A 61 0.05 5.60 2.18
N VAL A 62 1.06 6.09 2.92
CA VAL A 62 1.02 6.13 4.40
C VAL A 62 -0.17 6.96 4.89
N GLU A 63 -0.29 8.20 4.41
CA GLU A 63 -1.35 9.13 4.82
C GLU A 63 -2.73 8.51 4.62
N HIS A 64 -2.96 7.93 3.44
CA HIS A 64 -4.23 7.31 3.12
C HIS A 64 -4.48 6.01 3.92
N TRP A 65 -3.43 5.23 4.24
CA TRP A 65 -3.59 4.04 5.08
C TRP A 65 -3.97 4.40 6.52
N ILE A 66 -3.39 5.48 7.06
CA ILE A 66 -3.76 6.02 8.38
C ILE A 66 -5.23 6.44 8.38
N GLU A 67 -5.66 7.19 7.36
CA GLU A 67 -7.06 7.61 7.20
C GLU A 67 -8.00 6.40 7.19
N LEU A 68 -7.72 5.42 6.31
CA LEU A 68 -8.50 4.19 6.20
C LEU A 68 -8.63 3.44 7.53
N ARG A 69 -7.51 3.27 8.25
CA ARG A 69 -7.51 2.57 9.53
C ARG A 69 -8.30 3.33 10.60
N ASN A 70 -8.19 4.65 10.63
CA ASN A 70 -8.95 5.48 11.56
C ASN A 70 -10.46 5.44 11.28
N GLU A 71 -10.87 5.30 10.02
CA GLU A 71 -12.28 5.14 9.64
C GLU A 71 -12.86 3.77 10.02
N ASN A 72 -12.03 2.75 10.14
CA ASN A 72 -12.42 1.38 10.50
C ASN A 72 -12.52 1.13 12.01
N GLN A 73 -12.18 2.11 12.87
CA GLN A 73 -12.23 2.03 14.34
C GLN A 73 -13.49 2.67 14.92
#